data_AF-A0A645G3P2-F1
#
_entry.id   AF-A0A645G3P2-F1
#
_cell.length_a   1.000
_cell.length_b   1.000
_cell.length_c   1.000
_cell.angle_alpha   90.00
_cell.angle_beta   90.00
_cell.angle_gamma   90.00
#
_symmetry.space_group_name_H-M   'P 1'
#
loop_
_entity.id
_entity.type
_entity.pdbx_description
1 polymer ?
#
loop_
_entity_poly.entity_id
_entity_poly.type
_entity_poly.pdbx_seq_one_letter_code
_entity_poly.pdbx_strand_id
1 'polypeptide(L)'
;MAKVDENRKVIPGTEETISCDLLVLAVGLIPENELSVKAGIEMDPRTRGPVLDNHFMTSVPGIFAAGNVAVVFDLVDYVSESGEIAARGAAAYLNGTLDTEAEAVETVPGENVNFIVPQRMRVGSRDETTLFMRVKKPEKSVRLTCENGGETLVSKKLKTVAPPEMVACTVTPKHDAPLVVDVKEA
;
A
#
# COMPACT_ATOMS: atom_id res chain seq x y z
N MET A 1 -27.64 11.45 -17.44
CA MET A 1 -27.45 11.34 -15.97
C MET A 1 -28.75 10.84 -15.34
N ALA A 2 -28.76 10.24 -14.16
CA ALA A 2 -29.99 9.88 -13.46
C ALA A 2 -29.77 9.96 -11.95
N LYS A 3 -30.84 10.17 -11.18
CA LYS A 3 -30.75 10.10 -9.71
C LYS A 3 -30.57 8.64 -9.30
N VAL A 4 -29.80 8.43 -8.24
CA VAL A 4 -29.62 7.10 -7.64
C VAL A 4 -30.18 7.07 -6.22
N ASP A 5 -30.71 5.92 -5.82
CA ASP A 5 -31.16 5.68 -4.45
C ASP A 5 -29.98 5.42 -3.49
N GLU A 6 -30.30 5.12 -2.23
CA GLU A 6 -29.33 4.77 -1.18
C GLU A 6 -28.46 3.54 -1.50
N ASN A 7 -28.92 2.67 -2.40
CA ASN A 7 -28.22 1.47 -2.85
C ASN A 7 -27.47 1.69 -4.17
N ARG A 8 -27.34 2.95 -4.62
CA ARG A 8 -26.72 3.35 -5.90
C ARG A 8 -27.45 2.78 -7.13
N LYS A 9 -28.73 2.41 -7.01
CA LYS A 9 -29.55 2.00 -8.16
C LYS A 9 -30.22 3.22 -8.78
N VAL A 10 -30.31 3.24 -10.10
CA VAL A 10 -31.00 4.29 -10.85
C VAL A 10 -32.47 4.33 -10.45
N ILE A 11 -32.99 5.53 -10.17
CA ILE A 11 -34.41 5.77 -9.92
C ILE A 11 -35.09 5.97 -11.28
N PRO A 12 -35.97 5.05 -11.74
CA PRO A 12 -36.59 5.14 -13.06
C PRO A 12 -37.41 6.43 -13.22
N GLY A 13 -37.37 7.03 -14.41
CA GLY A 13 -38.04 8.29 -14.72
C GLY A 13 -37.26 9.54 -14.29
N THR A 14 -36.06 9.38 -13.71
CA THR A 14 -35.17 10.50 -13.36
C THR A 14 -34.02 10.66 -14.36
N GLU A 15 -34.08 9.96 -15.48
CA GLU A 15 -33.07 10.01 -16.54
C GLU A 15 -33.12 11.36 -17.26
N GLU A 16 -31.96 12.01 -17.31
CA GLU A 16 -31.74 13.28 -17.99
C GLU A 16 -30.74 13.08 -19.12
N THR A 17 -31.05 13.62 -20.29
CA THR A 17 -30.11 13.69 -21.41
C THR A 17 -29.29 14.97 -21.30
N ILE A 18 -27.96 14.84 -21.25
CA ILE A 18 -27.04 15.97 -21.23
C ILE A 18 -26.35 16.01 -22.59
N SER A 19 -26.65 17.04 -23.38
CA SER A 19 -25.94 17.28 -24.64
C SER A 19 -24.49 17.63 -24.33
N CYS A 20 -23.54 16.89 -24.90
CA CYS A 20 -22.11 17.16 -24.76
C CYS A 20 -21.36 16.75 -26.02
N ASP A 21 -20.29 17.49 -26.32
CA ASP A 21 -19.37 17.14 -27.42
C ASP A 21 -18.31 16.13 -26.96
N LEU A 22 -18.06 16.04 -25.64
CA LEU A 22 -17.11 15.12 -25.02
C LEU A 22 -17.56 14.70 -23.62
N LEU A 23 -17.41 13.40 -23.32
CA LEU A 23 -17.56 12.82 -21.98
C LEU A 23 -16.20 12.28 -21.51
N VAL A 24 -15.74 12.74 -20.35
CA VAL A 24 -14.53 12.21 -19.68
C VAL A 24 -14.96 11.49 -18.41
N LEU A 25 -14.61 10.21 -18.30
CA LEU A 25 -14.94 9.37 -17.15
C LEU A 25 -13.69 9.16 -16.27
N ALA A 26 -13.71 9.71 -15.06
CA ALA A 26 -12.66 9.50 -14.04
C ALA A 26 -13.12 8.44 -13.02
N VAL A 27 -13.07 7.16 -13.42
CA VAL A 27 -13.61 6.02 -12.64
C VAL A 27 -12.61 5.41 -11.64
N GLY A 28 -11.45 6.04 -11.47
CA GLY A 28 -10.36 5.55 -10.63
C GLY A 28 -9.52 4.48 -11.31
N LEU A 29 -8.52 3.96 -10.57
CA LEU A 29 -7.59 2.95 -11.04
C LEU A 29 -7.79 1.65 -10.25
N ILE A 30 -7.69 0.52 -10.95
CA ILE A 30 -7.64 -0.81 -10.35
C ILE A 30 -6.36 -1.47 -10.89
N PRO A 31 -5.52 -2.08 -10.04
CA PRO A 31 -4.37 -2.84 -10.51
C PRO A 31 -4.79 -3.93 -11.50
N GLU A 32 -4.14 -3.99 -12.67
CA GLU A 32 -4.24 -5.12 -13.59
C GLU A 32 -3.21 -6.16 -13.13
N ASN A 33 -3.67 -7.29 -12.61
CA ASN A 33 -2.81 -8.32 -12.03
C ASN A 33 -3.02 -9.72 -12.64
N GLU A 34 -3.53 -9.80 -13.86
CA GLU A 34 -3.72 -11.09 -14.55
C GLU A 34 -2.39 -11.84 -14.70
N LEU A 35 -1.30 -11.13 -15.06
CA LEU A 35 0.03 -11.71 -15.15
C LEU A 35 0.57 -12.15 -13.79
N SER A 36 0.36 -11.36 -12.74
CA SER A 36 0.77 -11.69 -11.37
C SER A 36 0.12 -13.00 -10.91
N VAL A 37 -1.20 -13.13 -11.13
CA VAL A 37 -1.96 -14.33 -10.80
C VAL A 37 -1.48 -15.54 -11.62
N LYS A 38 -1.26 -15.38 -12.93
CA LYS A 38 -0.72 -16.45 -13.79
C LYS A 38 0.67 -16.90 -13.38
N ALA A 39 1.49 -16.00 -12.84
CA ALA A 39 2.82 -16.29 -12.32
C ALA A 39 2.80 -16.99 -10.94
N GLY A 40 1.64 -17.20 -10.33
CA GLY A 40 1.51 -17.82 -9.01
C GLY A 40 1.87 -16.87 -7.86
N ILE A 41 1.83 -15.56 -8.10
CA ILE A 41 2.13 -14.56 -7.07
C ILE A 41 0.97 -14.44 -6.08
N GLU A 42 1.31 -14.40 -4.79
CA GLU A 42 0.38 -14.15 -3.70
C GLU A 42 -0.19 -12.73 -3.79
N MET A 43 -1.51 -12.61 -3.71
CA MET A 43 -2.23 -11.34 -3.87
C MET A 43 -2.80 -10.87 -2.53
N ASP A 44 -2.64 -9.59 -2.22
CA ASP A 44 -3.25 -8.97 -1.04
C ASP A 44 -4.69 -8.54 -1.38
N PRO A 45 -5.72 -9.06 -0.67
CA PRO A 45 -7.11 -8.72 -0.94
C PRO A 45 -7.46 -7.26 -0.65
N ARG A 46 -6.67 -6.55 0.17
CA ARG A 46 -6.92 -5.14 0.54
C ARG A 46 -6.41 -4.17 -0.52
N THR A 47 -5.21 -4.39 -1.04
CA THR A 47 -4.62 -3.56 -2.10
C THR A 47 -5.06 -4.01 -3.50
N ARG A 48 -5.42 -5.29 -3.64
CA ARG A 48 -5.62 -6.02 -4.91
C ARG A 48 -4.35 -6.09 -5.77
N GLY A 49 -3.19 -5.86 -5.14
CA GLY A 49 -1.86 -6.02 -5.71
C GLY A 49 -1.11 -7.21 -5.11
N PRO A 50 0.10 -7.52 -5.60
CA PRO A 50 0.97 -8.52 -4.99
C PRO A 50 1.24 -8.25 -3.51
N VAL A 51 1.43 -9.32 -2.74
CA VAL A 51 2.10 -9.27 -1.44
C VAL A 51 3.58 -9.02 -1.69
N LEU A 52 4.14 -8.02 -1.01
CA LEU A 52 5.52 -7.58 -1.17
C LEU A 52 6.29 -7.61 0.14
N ASP A 53 7.58 -7.94 0.04
CA ASP A 53 8.55 -7.72 1.11
C ASP A 53 9.16 -6.30 1.05
N ASN A 54 10.06 -5.99 1.99
CA ASN A 54 10.72 -4.68 2.07
C ASN A 54 11.70 -4.36 0.93
N HIS A 55 11.96 -5.32 0.04
CA HIS A 55 12.69 -5.12 -1.22
C HIS A 55 11.76 -5.06 -2.43
N PHE A 56 10.44 -5.04 -2.20
CA PHE A 56 9.40 -5.10 -3.21
C PHE A 56 9.50 -6.38 -4.08
N MET A 57 10.09 -7.45 -3.53
CA MET A 57 10.01 -8.79 -4.11
C MET A 57 8.65 -9.39 -3.75
N THR A 58 8.06 -10.08 -4.71
CA THR A 58 6.80 -10.81 -4.53
C THR A 58 7.03 -12.14 -3.81
N SER A 59 5.98 -12.93 -3.60
CA SER A 59 6.10 -14.30 -3.09
C SER A 59 6.87 -15.25 -4.00
N VAL A 60 7.15 -14.85 -5.25
CA VAL A 60 7.95 -15.64 -6.20
C VAL A 60 9.35 -15.02 -6.29
N PRO A 61 10.40 -15.75 -5.84
CA PRO A 61 11.76 -15.25 -5.87
C PRO A 61 12.20 -14.78 -7.27
N GLY A 62 12.81 -13.60 -7.32
CA GLY A 62 13.27 -12.97 -8.56
C GLY A 62 12.20 -12.17 -9.32
N ILE A 63 10.93 -12.20 -8.89
CA ILE A 63 9.87 -11.34 -9.42
C ILE A 63 9.61 -10.19 -8.44
N PHE A 64 9.71 -8.96 -8.95
CA PHE A 64 9.50 -7.72 -8.21
C PHE A 64 8.32 -6.95 -8.82
N ALA A 65 7.62 -6.15 -8.00
CA ALA A 65 6.55 -5.29 -8.47
C ALA A 65 6.73 -3.86 -7.96
N ALA A 66 6.46 -2.87 -8.79
CA ALA A 66 6.57 -1.47 -8.45
C ALA A 66 5.51 -0.63 -9.17
N GLY A 67 5.25 0.56 -8.66
CA GLY A 67 4.20 1.44 -9.15
C GLY A 67 2.79 0.88 -8.93
N ASN A 68 1.85 1.31 -9.76
CA ASN A 68 0.43 1.08 -9.49
C ASN A 68 -0.05 -0.37 -9.58
N VAL A 69 0.78 -1.29 -10.10
CA VAL A 69 0.50 -2.73 -10.06
C VAL A 69 0.69 -3.31 -8.66
N ALA A 70 1.62 -2.74 -7.87
CA ALA A 70 1.88 -3.10 -6.47
C ALA A 70 0.75 -2.60 -5.56
N VAL A 71 0.46 -1.31 -5.65
CA VAL A 71 -0.64 -0.64 -4.95
C VAL A 71 -0.92 0.69 -5.66
N VAL A 72 -2.16 1.14 -5.67
CA VAL A 72 -2.50 2.44 -6.27
C VAL A 72 -1.94 3.57 -5.40
N PHE A 73 -0.83 4.13 -5.85
CA PHE A 73 -0.24 5.36 -5.31
C PHE A 73 -1.02 6.58 -5.82
N ASP A 74 -1.17 7.58 -4.97
CA ASP A 74 -1.79 8.87 -5.28
C ASP A 74 -0.77 9.90 -5.79
N LEU A 75 0.51 9.78 -5.39
CA LEU A 75 1.60 10.66 -5.83
C LEU A 75 2.63 9.94 -6.72
N VAL A 76 3.13 10.64 -7.73
CA VAL A 76 4.18 10.13 -8.64
C VAL A 76 5.52 9.92 -7.92
N ASP A 77 5.77 10.65 -6.84
CA ASP A 77 6.96 10.48 -6.01
C ASP A 77 6.99 9.08 -5.38
N TYR A 78 5.87 8.61 -4.83
CA TYR A 78 5.77 7.26 -4.27
C TYR A 78 5.84 6.16 -5.34
N VAL A 79 5.29 6.42 -6.54
CA VAL A 79 5.48 5.52 -7.69
C VAL A 79 6.96 5.38 -8.02
N SER A 80 7.69 6.50 -8.06
CA SER A 80 9.13 6.50 -8.38
C SER A 80 9.95 5.81 -7.29
N GLU A 81 9.67 6.13 -6.03
CA GLU A 81 10.31 5.50 -4.86
C GLU A 81 10.12 3.98 -4.86
N SER A 82 8.91 3.49 -5.15
CA SER A 82 8.65 2.04 -5.27
C SER A 82 9.49 1.37 -6.36
N GLY A 83 9.72 2.08 -7.48
CA GLY A 83 10.58 1.61 -8.57
C GLY A 83 12.05 1.50 -8.13
N GLU A 84 12.53 2.50 -7.39
CA GLU A 84 13.90 2.48 -6.85
C GLU A 84 14.10 1.36 -5.81
N ILE A 85 13.11 1.13 -4.93
CA ILE A 85 13.15 0.03 -3.95
C ILE A 85 13.22 -1.32 -4.68
N ALA A 86 12.31 -1.56 -5.62
CA ALA A 86 12.29 -2.78 -6.41
C ALA A 86 13.58 -2.98 -7.22
N ALA A 87 14.15 -1.92 -7.79
CA ALA A 87 15.41 -1.98 -8.54
C ALA A 87 16.59 -2.36 -7.64
N ARG A 88 16.69 -1.78 -6.42
CA ARG A 88 17.72 -2.17 -5.43
C ARG A 88 17.55 -3.62 -5.00
N GLY A 89 16.32 -4.07 -4.76
CA GLY A 89 16.00 -5.46 -4.46
C GLY A 89 16.41 -6.42 -5.57
N ALA A 90 16.08 -6.10 -6.83
CA ALA A 90 16.46 -6.89 -7.99
C ALA A 90 17.98 -6.97 -8.17
N ALA A 91 18.69 -5.86 -7.97
CA ALA A 91 20.15 -5.84 -8.01
C ALA A 91 20.76 -6.73 -6.91
N ALA A 92 20.24 -6.66 -5.69
CA ALA A 92 20.70 -7.51 -4.58
C ALA A 92 20.43 -9.00 -4.84
N TYR A 93 19.28 -9.34 -5.42
CA TYR A 93 18.96 -10.71 -5.83
C TYR A 93 19.91 -11.24 -6.90
N LEU A 94 20.14 -10.47 -7.96
CA LEU A 94 21.05 -10.87 -9.06
C LEU A 94 22.51 -11.03 -8.58
N ASN A 95 22.91 -10.26 -7.58
CA ASN A 95 24.24 -10.35 -6.96
C ASN A 95 24.35 -11.45 -5.89
N GLY A 96 23.25 -12.14 -5.56
CA GLY A 96 23.23 -13.17 -4.51
C GLY A 96 23.42 -12.61 -3.10
N THR A 97 23.18 -11.31 -2.89
CA THR A 97 23.29 -10.66 -1.58
C THR A 97 21.95 -10.54 -0.87
N LEU A 98 20.85 -10.82 -1.56
CA LEU A 98 19.52 -10.91 -0.97
C LEU A 98 19.24 -12.35 -0.54
N ASP A 99 19.04 -12.56 0.76
CA ASP A 99 18.60 -13.86 1.28
C ASP A 99 17.10 -14.04 1.01
N THR A 100 16.77 -14.85 0.00
CA THR A 100 15.37 -15.12 -0.38
C THR A 100 14.65 -16.04 0.59
N GLU A 101 15.39 -16.82 1.37
CA GLU A 101 14.86 -17.77 2.35
C GLU A 101 14.75 -17.18 3.76
N ALA A 102 15.21 -15.93 3.95
CA ALA A 102 15.06 -15.21 5.20
C ALA A 102 13.60 -15.21 5.66
N GLU A 103 13.38 -15.54 6.93
CA GLU A 103 12.07 -15.40 7.56
C GLU A 103 11.57 -13.95 7.43
N ALA A 104 10.26 -13.78 7.39
CA ALA A 104 9.65 -12.46 7.33
C ALA A 104 8.57 -12.30 8.40
N VAL A 105 8.51 -11.12 8.99
CA VAL A 105 7.44 -10.70 9.89
C VAL A 105 6.46 -9.79 9.15
N GLU A 106 5.21 -9.76 9.60
CA GLU A 106 4.17 -8.98 8.94
C GLU A 106 4.21 -7.49 9.34
N THR A 107 3.75 -6.63 8.44
CA THR A 107 3.22 -5.31 8.80
C THR A 107 1.73 -5.44 9.10
N VAL A 108 1.32 -4.98 10.27
CA VAL A 108 -0.02 -5.18 10.81
C VAL A 108 -0.77 -3.85 10.83
N PRO A 109 -1.84 -3.71 10.02
CA PRO A 109 -2.71 -2.53 10.08
C PRO A 109 -3.48 -2.51 11.40
N GLY A 110 -3.16 -1.53 12.25
CA GLY A 110 -3.84 -1.28 13.51
C GLY A 110 -5.06 -0.35 13.36
N GLU A 111 -5.21 0.53 14.33
CA GLU A 111 -6.30 1.50 14.40
C GLU A 111 -6.26 2.48 13.23
N ASN A 112 -7.42 2.64 12.57
CA ASN A 112 -7.62 3.47 11.38
C ASN A 112 -6.66 3.21 10.21
N VAL A 113 -5.96 2.07 10.13
CA VAL A 113 -5.10 1.72 8.98
C VAL A 113 -5.77 0.64 8.12
N ASN A 114 -6.00 0.93 6.84
CA ASN A 114 -6.65 0.02 5.90
C ASN A 114 -5.70 -1.08 5.40
N PHE A 115 -4.52 -0.68 4.93
CA PHE A 115 -3.45 -1.57 4.47
C PHE A 115 -2.09 -0.90 4.68
N ILE A 116 -1.02 -1.70 4.62
CA ILE A 116 0.36 -1.25 4.63
C ILE A 116 1.10 -2.00 3.51
N VAL A 117 1.98 -1.30 2.79
CA VAL A 117 2.90 -1.86 1.80
C VAL A 117 4.31 -1.37 2.15
N PRO A 118 5.32 -2.25 2.23
CA PRO A 118 5.25 -3.70 2.06
C PRO A 118 4.45 -4.40 3.18
N GLN A 119 3.89 -5.57 2.87
CA GLN A 119 3.14 -6.40 3.82
C GLN A 119 4.07 -7.26 4.68
N ARG A 120 5.27 -7.54 4.19
CA ARG A 120 6.27 -8.38 4.85
C ARG A 120 7.58 -7.62 5.04
N MET A 121 8.25 -7.89 6.15
CA MET A 121 9.55 -7.35 6.50
C MET A 121 10.50 -8.52 6.73
N ARG A 122 11.57 -8.63 5.94
CA ARG A 122 12.56 -9.70 6.15
C ARG A 122 13.28 -9.50 7.48
N VAL A 123 13.33 -10.56 8.27
CA VAL A 123 14.06 -10.65 9.54
C VAL A 123 15.55 -10.37 9.29
N GLY A 124 16.18 -9.64 10.18
CA GLY A 124 17.60 -9.27 10.06
C GLY A 124 17.91 -8.16 9.04
N SER A 125 16.95 -7.71 8.22
CA SER A 125 17.13 -6.50 7.41
C SER A 125 17.25 -5.29 8.34
N ARG A 126 18.35 -4.54 8.18
CA ARG A 126 18.62 -3.29 8.90
C ARG A 126 18.46 -2.07 8.00
N ASP A 127 17.87 -2.28 6.83
CA ASP A 127 17.69 -1.24 5.85
C ASP A 127 16.53 -0.33 6.26
N GLU A 128 16.69 0.96 6.00
CA GLU A 128 15.57 1.89 6.06
C GLU A 128 14.51 1.45 5.07
N THR A 129 13.28 1.24 5.57
CA THR A 129 12.15 0.81 4.76
C THR A 129 11.02 1.82 4.89
N THR A 130 10.54 2.31 3.76
CA THR A 130 9.34 3.14 3.71
C THR A 130 8.10 2.26 3.75
N LEU A 131 7.23 2.50 4.73
CA LEU A 131 5.90 1.92 4.83
C LEU A 131 4.89 2.90 4.23
N PHE A 132 4.18 2.46 3.20
CA PHE A 132 3.08 3.16 2.56
C PHE A 132 1.75 2.63 3.07
N MET A 133 0.80 3.50 3.39
CA MET A 133 -0.47 3.09 3.97
C MET A 133 -1.62 4.02 3.59
N ARG A 134 -2.84 3.51 3.68
CA ARG A 134 -4.07 4.32 3.62
C ARG A 134 -4.88 4.13 4.88
N VAL A 135 -5.59 5.18 5.27
CA VAL A 135 -6.49 5.13 6.43
C VAL A 135 -7.88 4.60 6.07
N LYS A 136 -8.64 4.10 7.06
CA LYS A 136 -10.01 3.61 6.84
C LYS A 136 -11.03 4.74 6.75
N LYS A 137 -10.87 5.78 7.59
CA LYS A 137 -11.78 6.92 7.71
C LYS A 137 -10.99 8.23 7.80
N PRO A 138 -11.57 9.36 7.34
CA PRO A 138 -10.94 10.65 7.52
C PRO A 138 -10.94 11.05 9.00
N GLU A 139 -9.85 11.67 9.45
CA GLU A 139 -9.67 12.08 10.83
C GLU A 139 -8.70 13.25 10.92
N LYS A 140 -8.88 14.14 11.91
CA LYS A 140 -8.08 15.35 12.12
C LYS A 140 -7.24 15.21 13.37
N SER A 141 -6.12 15.93 13.44
CA SER A 141 -5.21 15.94 14.58
C SER A 141 -4.87 14.52 15.04
N VAL A 142 -4.29 13.73 14.15
CA VAL A 142 -3.95 12.33 14.42
C VAL A 142 -2.46 12.15 14.68
N ARG A 143 -2.11 11.03 15.30
CA ARG A 143 -0.76 10.55 15.51
C ARG A 143 -0.60 9.22 14.81
N LEU A 144 0.32 9.19 13.86
CA LEU A 144 0.84 7.98 13.24
C LEU A 144 1.89 7.38 14.16
N THR A 145 1.76 6.11 14.53
CA THR A 145 2.79 5.35 15.23
C THR A 145 3.12 4.07 14.50
N CYS A 146 4.39 3.70 14.50
CA CYS A 146 4.84 2.35 14.12
C CYS A 146 5.59 1.74 15.29
N GLU A 147 5.16 0.57 15.72
CA GLU A 147 5.74 -0.19 16.82
C GLU A 147 6.31 -1.51 16.31
N ASN A 148 7.42 -1.96 16.89
CA ASN A 148 8.06 -3.23 16.58
C ASN A 148 8.52 -3.84 17.91
N GLY A 149 7.96 -4.99 18.28
CA GLY A 149 8.29 -5.65 19.56
C GLY A 149 7.97 -4.83 20.82
N GLY A 150 6.98 -3.91 20.75
CA GLY A 150 6.62 -3.01 21.86
C GLY A 150 7.46 -1.73 21.94
N GLU A 151 8.43 -1.54 21.05
CA GLU A 151 9.17 -0.28 20.92
C GLU A 151 8.56 0.58 19.80
N THR A 152 8.28 1.84 20.11
CA THR A 152 7.84 2.83 19.10
C THR A 152 9.02 3.27 18.24
N LEU A 153 9.03 2.87 16.96
CA LEU A 153 10.02 3.28 15.97
C LEU A 153 9.72 4.67 15.41
N VAL A 154 8.43 4.98 15.21
CA VAL A 154 7.97 6.25 14.64
C VAL A 154 6.80 6.79 15.46
N SER A 155 6.80 8.10 15.71
CA SER A 155 5.64 8.84 16.23
C SER A 155 5.54 10.21 15.56
N LYS A 156 4.55 10.41 14.68
CA LYS A 156 4.39 11.64 13.89
C LYS A 156 2.99 12.20 14.04
N LYS A 157 2.87 13.48 14.40
CA LYS A 157 1.60 14.21 14.37
C LYS A 157 1.26 14.60 12.92
N LEU A 158 0.03 14.34 12.51
CA LEU A 158 -0.52 14.73 11.21
C LEU A 158 -1.78 15.57 11.43
N LYS A 159 -1.94 16.65 10.65
CA LYS A 159 -3.08 17.57 10.80
C LYS A 159 -4.40 16.92 10.38
N THR A 160 -4.35 16.11 9.34
CA THR A 160 -5.50 15.38 8.80
C THR A 160 -5.00 14.15 8.06
N VAL A 161 -5.88 13.16 7.94
CA VAL A 161 -5.72 11.99 7.07
C VAL A 161 -7.04 11.75 6.35
N ALA A 162 -6.98 11.20 5.14
CA ALA A 162 -8.16 10.83 4.37
C ALA A 162 -7.91 9.54 3.58
N PRO A 163 -8.91 8.66 3.40
CA PRO A 163 -8.71 7.39 2.69
C PRO A 163 -8.12 7.47 1.27
N PRO A 164 -8.38 8.52 0.45
CA PRO A 164 -7.75 8.64 -0.87
C PRO A 164 -6.26 9.00 -0.83
N GLU A 165 -5.80 9.59 0.28
CA GLU A 165 -4.44 10.11 0.43
C GLU A 165 -3.55 9.02 1.05
N MET A 166 -2.39 8.80 0.45
CA MET A 166 -1.40 7.88 1.00
C MET A 166 -0.60 8.58 2.10
N VAL A 167 -0.37 7.85 3.18
CA VAL A 167 0.53 8.24 4.26
C VAL A 167 1.76 7.36 4.19
N ALA A 168 2.94 7.92 4.46
CA ALA A 168 4.17 7.18 4.51
C ALA A 168 4.99 7.49 5.77
N CYS A 169 5.71 6.49 6.28
CA CYS A 169 6.78 6.67 7.25
C CYS A 169 7.92 5.70 6.98
N THR A 170 9.15 6.13 7.27
CA THR A 170 10.34 5.30 7.15
C THR A 170 10.67 4.71 8.51
N VAL A 171 11.00 3.42 8.53
CA VAL A 171 11.34 2.66 9.73
C VAL A 171 12.62 1.86 9.50
N THR A 172 13.34 1.61 10.58
CA THR A 172 14.39 0.58 10.62
C THR A 172 13.96 -0.45 11.64
N PRO A 173 13.61 -1.68 11.23
CA PRO A 173 13.25 -2.74 12.17
C PRO A 173 14.37 -2.98 13.20
N LYS A 174 13.98 -3.21 14.45
CA LYS A 174 14.92 -3.48 15.56
C LYS A 174 14.76 -4.87 16.17
N HIS A 175 13.56 -5.43 16.05
CA HIS A 175 13.15 -6.69 16.64
C HIS A 175 12.57 -7.58 15.54
N ASP A 176 12.71 -8.89 15.72
CA ASP A 176 12.14 -9.91 14.85
C ASP A 176 10.66 -10.15 15.23
N ALA A 177 9.89 -9.06 15.23
CA ALA A 177 8.47 -9.02 15.61
C ALA A 177 7.67 -8.24 14.55
N PRO A 178 6.35 -8.48 14.43
CA PRO A 178 5.51 -7.70 13.52
C PRO A 178 5.61 -6.19 13.75
N LEU A 179 5.48 -5.43 12.66
CA LEU A 179 5.42 -3.97 12.72
C LEU A 179 3.95 -3.56 12.77
N VAL A 180 3.50 -3.03 13.91
CA VAL A 180 2.12 -2.56 14.08
C VAL A 180 2.05 -1.08 13.79
N VAL A 181 1.20 -0.68 12.85
CA VAL A 181 1.02 0.73 12.50
C VAL A 181 -0.38 1.19 12.87
N ASP A 182 -0.46 2.26 13.65
CA ASP A 182 -1.70 2.87 14.10
C ASP A 182 -1.79 4.34 13.65
N VAL A 183 -3.01 4.80 13.39
CA VAL A 183 -3.34 6.22 13.21
C VAL A 183 -4.48 6.56 14.18
N LYS A 184 -4.16 7.25 15.26
CA LYS A 184 -5.08 7.53 16.38
C LYS A 184 -5.25 9.04 16.57
N GLU A 185 -6.37 9.49 17.13
CA GLU A 185 -6.55 10.88 17.57
C GLU A 185 -5.42 11.26 18.57
N ALA A 186 -4.84 12.45 18.40
CA ALA A 186 -3.58 12.87 19.05
C ALA A 186 -3.70 13.83 20.24
#